data_AF-A0A3D2TN72-F1
#
_entry.id   AF-A0A3D2TN72-F1
#
_cell.length_a   1.000
_cell.length_b   1.000
_cell.length_c   1.000
_cell.angle_alpha   90.00
_cell.angle_beta   90.00
_cell.angle_gamma   90.00
#
_symmetry.space_group_name_H-M   'P 1'
#
loop_
_entity.id
_entity.type
_entity.pdbx_description
1 polymer ?
#
loop_
_entity_poly.entity_id
_entity_poly.type
_entity_poly.pdbx_seq_one_letter_code
_entity_poly.pdbx_strand_id
1 'polypeptide(L)'
;MLENRSHIHHHSDLHKKEVSNRLARAIGHLQKVKQMVEDDEDCSDVLIQLAAVKSAINNTGKVILKDHMEHCIVHAVEDGDLQAIDELNAAIDKFMK
;
A
#
# COMPACT_ATOMS: atom_id res chain seq x y z
N MET A 1 6.97 22.60 14.41
CA MET A 1 7.81 21.83 13.48
C MET A 1 7.63 20.37 13.85
N LEU A 2 6.86 19.61 13.08
CA LEU A 2 6.72 18.17 13.29
C LEU A 2 7.90 17.52 12.56
N GLU A 3 8.91 17.08 13.32
CA GLU A 3 9.98 16.27 12.77
C GLU A 3 9.37 14.97 12.26
N ASN A 4 9.36 14.78 10.95
CA ASN A 4 9.03 13.51 10.30
C ASN A 4 10.13 12.51 10.67
N ARG A 5 10.02 11.88 11.84
CA ARG A 5 10.83 10.72 12.20
C ARG A 5 10.36 9.57 11.33
N SER A 6 10.91 9.48 10.12
CA SER A 6 10.78 8.30 9.28
C SER A 6 11.44 7.14 10.03
N HIS A 7 10.62 6.37 10.77
CA HIS A 7 11.06 5.16 11.42
C HIS A 7 11.48 4.18 10.30
N ILE A 8 12.79 3.90 10.19
CA ILE A 8 13.31 3.04 9.12
C ILE A 8 12.99 1.60 9.51
N HIS A 9 11.87 1.07 9.01
CA HIS A 9 11.53 -0.33 9.18
C HIS A 9 12.36 -1.19 8.22
N HIS A 10 13.19 -2.07 8.79
CA HIS A 10 13.95 -3.03 8.00
C HIS A 10 13.05 -4.23 7.67
N HIS A 11 12.28 -4.12 6.59
CA HIS A 11 11.52 -5.25 6.08
C HIS A 11 12.46 -6.35 5.57
N SER A 12 12.09 -7.62 5.77
CA SER A 12 12.83 -8.74 5.19
C SER A 12 12.92 -8.61 3.66
N ASP A 13 14.01 -9.07 3.06
CA ASP A 13 14.18 -9.01 1.60
C ASP A 13 13.09 -9.79 0.84
N LEU A 14 12.51 -10.80 1.48
CA LEU A 14 11.35 -11.53 0.96
C LEU A 14 10.09 -10.66 0.92
N HIS A 15 9.80 -9.90 1.97
CA HIS A 15 8.65 -8.98 2.01
C HIS A 15 8.79 -7.86 0.99
N LYS A 16 9.98 -7.24 0.90
CA LYS A 16 10.29 -6.21 -0.12
C LYS A 16 10.03 -6.73 -1.54
N LYS A 17 10.48 -7.96 -1.83
CA LYS A 17 10.29 -8.60 -3.13
C LYS A 17 8.83 -8.91 -3.40
N GLU A 18 8.08 -9.38 -2.40
CA GLU A 18 6.65 -9.67 -2.54
C GLU A 18 5.86 -8.40 -2.87
N VAL A 19 6.05 -7.34 -2.08
CA VAL A 19 5.39 -6.04 -2.30
C VAL A 19 5.76 -5.47 -3.66
N SER A 20 7.04 -5.49 -4.02
CA SER A 20 7.51 -5.06 -5.35
C SER A 20 6.83 -5.82 -6.48
N ASN A 21 6.74 -7.15 -6.38
CA ASN A 21 6.06 -7.97 -7.37
C ASN A 21 4.55 -7.68 -7.47
N ARG A 22 3.88 -7.36 -6.36
CA ARG A 22 2.46 -6.98 -6.37
C ARG A 22 2.26 -5.62 -7.05
N LEU A 23 3.11 -4.64 -6.73
CA LEU A 23 3.12 -3.33 -7.38
C LEU A 23 3.39 -3.43 -8.88
N ALA A 24 4.37 -4.25 -9.30
CA ALA A 24 4.68 -4.46 -10.71
C ALA A 24 3.46 -4.97 -11.51
N ARG A 25 2.67 -5.88 -10.92
CA ARG A 25 1.41 -6.36 -11.54
C ARG A 25 0.36 -5.25 -11.64
N ALA A 26 0.18 -4.47 -10.58
CA ALA A 26 -0.74 -3.34 -10.58
C ALA A 26 -0.36 -2.28 -11.64
N ILE A 27 0.94 -2.02 -11.81
CA ILE A 27 1.47 -1.13 -12.87
C ILE A 27 1.13 -1.69 -14.26
N GLY A 28 1.34 -2.98 -14.50
CA GLY A 28 0.99 -3.61 -15.78
C GLY A 28 -0.51 -3.52 -16.10
N HIS A 29 -1.37 -3.71 -15.09
CA HIS A 29 -2.82 -3.54 -15.28
C HIS A 29 -3.19 -2.08 -15.59
N LEU A 30 -2.58 -1.12 -14.89
CA LEU A 30 -2.83 0.30 -15.14
C LEU A 30 -2.34 0.74 -16.53
N GLN A 31 -1.22 0.20 -17.01
CA GLN A 31 -0.75 0.40 -18.38
C GLN A 31 -1.77 -0.11 -19.40
N LYS A 32 -2.38 -1.28 -19.16
CA LYS A 32 -3.45 -1.79 -20.03
C LYS A 32 -4.67 -0.88 -20.00
N VAL A 33 -5.12 -0.42 -18.83
CA VAL A 33 -6.23 0.55 -18.71
C VAL A 33 -5.94 1.81 -19.52
N LYS A 34 -4.71 2.33 -19.44
CA LYS A 34 -4.31 3.48 -20.26
C LYS A 34 -4.46 3.18 -21.76
N GLN A 35 -3.98 2.03 -22.22
CA GLN A 35 -4.11 1.64 -23.63
C GLN A 35 -5.58 1.53 -24.06
N MET A 36 -6.46 0.96 -23.22
CA MET A 36 -7.89 0.86 -23.52
C MET A 36 -8.53 2.24 -23.76
N VAL A 37 -8.09 3.26 -23.01
CA VAL A 37 -8.55 4.64 -23.18
C VAL A 37 -8.00 5.25 -24.48
N GLU A 38 -6.74 4.96 -24.83
CA GLU A 38 -6.13 5.43 -26.08
C GLU A 38 -6.75 4.74 -27.33
N ASP A 39 -7.28 3.54 -27.16
CA ASP A 39 -7.92 2.74 -28.22
C ASP A 39 -9.44 2.98 -28.34
N ASP A 40 -10.00 3.95 -27.60
CA ASP A 40 -11.44 4.24 -27.54
C ASP A 40 -12.31 2.99 -27.21
N GLU A 41 -11.82 2.10 -26.33
CA GLU A 41 -12.57 0.92 -25.85
C GLU A 41 -13.80 1.33 -24.99
N ASP A 42 -14.73 0.40 -24.76
CA ASP A 42 -15.98 0.68 -24.03
C ASP A 42 -15.72 1.19 -22.60
N CYS A 43 -16.37 2.29 -22.25
CA CYS A 43 -16.23 2.93 -20.94
C CYS A 43 -16.53 1.96 -19.78
N SER A 44 -17.45 1.02 -19.95
CA SER A 44 -17.81 0.04 -18.91
C SER A 44 -16.65 -0.94 -18.68
N ASP A 45 -16.00 -1.39 -19.75
CA ASP A 45 -14.85 -2.30 -19.66
C ASP A 45 -13.64 -1.60 -19.03
N VAL A 46 -13.39 -0.33 -19.39
CA VAL A 46 -12.37 0.51 -18.76
C VAL A 46 -12.63 0.64 -17.25
N LEU A 47 -13.88 0.90 -16.85
CA LEU A 47 -14.25 1.01 -15.43
C LEU A 47 -14.05 -0.32 -14.67
N ILE A 48 -14.37 -1.46 -15.29
CA ILE A 48 -14.14 -2.79 -14.70
C ILE A 48 -12.65 -3.04 -14.48
N GLN A 49 -11.81 -2.73 -15.47
CA GLN A 49 -10.36 -2.91 -15.35
C GLN A 49 -9.75 -1.94 -14.32
N LEU A 50 -10.24 -0.70 -14.27
CA LEU A 50 -9.81 0.26 -13.26
C LEU A 50 -10.18 -0.20 -11.84
N ALA A 51 -11.36 -0.81 -11.66
CA ALA A 51 -11.75 -1.42 -10.39
C ALA A 51 -10.82 -2.59 -9.99
N ALA A 52 -10.38 -3.40 -10.96
CA ALA A 52 -9.40 -4.46 -10.72
C ALA A 52 -8.04 -3.90 -10.27
N VAL A 53 -7.57 -2.80 -10.88
CA VAL A 53 -6.36 -2.08 -10.45
C VAL A 53 -6.51 -1.58 -9.01
N LYS A 54 -7.63 -0.92 -8.69
CA LYS A 54 -7.91 -0.44 -7.33
C LYS A 54 -7.87 -1.58 -6.31
N SER A 55 -8.47 -2.73 -6.63
CA SER A 55 -8.44 -3.92 -5.78
C SER A 55 -7.02 -4.45 -5.56
N ALA A 56 -6.19 -4.49 -6.61
CA ALA A 56 -4.79 -4.92 -6.51
C ALA A 56 -3.95 -3.99 -5.61
N ILE A 57 -4.14 -2.67 -5.75
CA ILE A 57 -3.49 -1.67 -4.89
C ILE A 57 -3.92 -1.85 -3.44
N ASN A 58 -5.23 -1.97 -3.18
CA ASN A 58 -5.76 -2.16 -1.84
C ASN A 58 -5.23 -3.45 -1.19
N ASN A 59 -5.15 -4.55 -1.94
CA ASN A 59 -4.58 -5.79 -1.41
C ASN A 59 -3.09 -5.66 -1.10
N THR A 60 -2.34 -4.88 -1.89
CA THR A 60 -0.92 -4.61 -1.63
C THR A 60 -0.74 -3.76 -0.38
N GLY A 61 -1.55 -2.70 -0.22
CA GLY A 61 -1.52 -1.87 0.98
C GLY A 61 -1.88 -2.62 2.26
N LYS A 62 -2.83 -3.56 2.20
CA LYS A 62 -3.14 -4.45 3.33
C LYS A 62 -1.95 -5.32 3.77
N VAL A 63 -1.16 -5.81 2.81
CA VAL A 63 0.05 -6.61 3.12
C VAL A 63 1.10 -5.76 3.82
N ILE A 64 1.35 -4.55 3.31
CA ILE A 64 2.28 -3.58 3.92
C ILE A 64 1.80 -3.21 5.32
N LEU A 65 0.50 -2.90 5.46
CA LEU A 65 -0.07 -2.50 6.73
C LEU A 65 0.04 -3.61 7.79
N LYS A 66 -0.27 -4.85 7.41
CA LYS A 66 -0.16 -6.00 8.33
C LYS A 66 1.27 -6.17 8.85
N ASP A 67 2.24 -6.12 7.95
CA ASP A 67 3.66 -6.23 8.30
C ASP A 67 4.11 -5.07 9.21
N HIS A 68 3.68 -3.85 8.87
CA HIS A 68 3.97 -2.67 9.67
C HIS A 68 3.33 -2.74 11.07
N MET A 69 2.11 -3.27 11.21
CA MET A 69 1.47 -3.50 12.50
C MET A 69 2.23 -4.53 13.34
N GLU A 70 2.64 -5.66 12.75
CA GLU A 70 3.37 -6.73 13.45
C GLU A 70 4.71 -6.22 14.01
N HIS A 71 5.40 -5.34 13.29
CA HIS A 71 6.67 -4.77 13.75
C HIS A 71 6.52 -3.55 14.66
N CYS A 72 5.63 -2.61 14.35
CA CYS A 72 5.48 -1.37 15.14
C CYS A 72 4.86 -1.62 16.51
N ILE A 73 3.85 -2.49 16.61
CA ILE A 73 3.18 -2.74 17.88
C ILE A 73 4.14 -3.41 18.86
N VAL A 74 4.96 -4.35 18.39
CA VAL A 74 5.95 -5.03 19.24
C VAL A 74 6.97 -4.03 19.79
N HIS A 75 7.56 -3.20 18.93
CA HIS A 75 8.54 -2.19 19.35
C HIS A 75 7.92 -1.09 20.21
N ALA A 76 6.73 -0.59 19.88
CA ALA A 76 6.04 0.44 20.66
C ALA A 76 5.70 -0.04 22.08
N VAL A 77 5.38 -1.33 22.25
CA VAL A 77 5.13 -1.92 23.58
C VAL A 77 6.43 -2.11 24.36
N GLU A 78 7.52 -2.50 23.70
CA GLU A 78 8.83 -2.66 24.33
C GLU A 78 9.43 -1.30 24.76
N ASP A 79 9.31 -0.28 23.92
CA ASP A 79 9.93 1.04 24.12
C ASP A 79 8.99 2.06 24.79
N GLY A 80 7.71 1.72 24.99
CA GLY A 80 6.68 2.63 25.52
C GLY A 80 6.34 3.78 24.58
N ASP A 81 6.61 3.63 23.28
CA ASP A 81 6.43 4.67 22.26
C ASP A 81 4.98 4.71 21.75
N LEU A 82 4.12 5.42 22.50
CA LEU A 82 2.73 5.67 22.09
C LEU A 82 2.62 6.53 20.82
N GLN A 83 3.65 7.31 20.48
CA GLN A 83 3.63 8.17 19.30
C GLN A 83 3.67 7.35 18.00
N ALA A 84 4.45 6.26 17.98
CA ALA A 84 4.46 5.32 16.85
C ALA A 84 3.08 4.71 16.56
N ILE A 85 2.27 4.48 17.60
CA ILE A 85 0.89 3.96 17.46
C ILE A 85 -0.03 5.02 16.84
N ASP A 86 0.10 6.29 17.24
CA ASP A 86 -0.69 7.38 16.66
C ASP A 86 -0.36 7.61 15.17
N GLU A 87 0.93 7.51 14.81
CA GLU A 87 1.38 7.62 13.41
C GLU A 87 0.84 6.47 12.54
N LEU A 88 0.85 5.24 13.08
CA LEU A 88 0.25 4.07 12.45
C LEU A 88 -1.26 4.25 12.23
N ASN A 89 -1.99 4.73 13.24
CA ASN A 89 -3.42 5.01 13.13
C ASN A 89 -3.71 6.07 12.04
N ALA A 90 -2.90 7.13 11.98
CA ALA A 90 -3.03 8.16 10.95
C ALA A 90 -2.77 7.62 9.54
N ALA A 91 -1.85 6.65 9.39
CA ALA A 91 -1.60 5.98 8.12
C ALA A 91 -2.78 5.07 7.70
N ILE A 92 -3.35 4.32 8.64
CA ILE A 92 -4.54 3.48 8.43
C ILE A 92 -5.73 4.33 7.96
N ASP A 93 -6.00 5.45 8.63
CA ASP A 93 -7.11 6.34 8.29
C ASP A 93 -7.00 6.91 6.87
N LYS A 94 -5.78 7.19 6.41
CA LYS A 94 -5.54 7.64 5.02
C LYS A 94 -5.72 6.51 4.01
N PHE A 95 -5.36 5.29 4.38
CA PHE A 95 -5.48 4.13 3.50
C PHE A 95 -6.92 3.62 3.36
N MET A 96 -7.74 3.79 4.39
CA MET A 96 -9.13 3.35 4.43
C MET A 96 -10.12 4.33 3.78
N LYS A 97 -9.69 5.55 3.44
CA LYS A 97 -10.47 6.54 2.67
C LYS A 97 -10.46 6.23 1.18
#